data_AF-A0A953U7S5-F1
#
_entry.id   AF-A0A953U7S5-F1
#
_cell.length_a   1.000
_cell.length_b   1.000
_cell.length_c   1.000
_cell.angle_alpha   90.00
_cell.angle_beta   90.00
_cell.angle_gamma   90.00
#
_symmetry.space_group_name_H-M   'P 1'
#
loop_
_entity.id
_entity.type
_entity.pdbx_description
1 polymer ?
#
loop_
_entity_poly.entity_id
_entity_poly.type
_entity_poly.pdbx_seq_one_letter_code
_entity_poly.pdbx_strand_id
1 'polypeptide(L)'
;MKRKELLMLVLLGLGALLLHGYHPWSEDAEIYLPGVEKMLHPQLFPFNAQFFEAHAQSTFFPNLIAASVRLSHLPLEVVLFVWQIGSIFLFLLACWQLTGKCFTAARARWAGVALVAALFTLPIAGTALYILDQYINPRSISAFMSIFAVVKVLDKKYWQAGLIVVLTAAIHPLMSVFVFSYCVLLLATEQFDHRYATLGCLLPFGLSFAPPPKTYHLVALAHPFHYITRWQWYEWLGVLAPIALLWWFSRIARARQMRNLDVMCRALVIYGLTFIPPAMVLSVFARLESLARIAPMRSFWLLYVLMFLFAGGLLGEYVLKDRVWRWLALLVPLCAGMFLAQRALFPGSSHVEWPGARQRNQWAQAFLWVRDNTPTDAIFALDPAHMNLTGEDEQGFRAIAQRSRMADAVKDSGAVSMFPTMANEWYRQIQAQNGWQHFQLQDFRRLQADYGVTWVVVQQPGVPGLSCPYQNTTVQVCRLN
;
A
#
# COMPACT_ATOMS: atom_id res chain seq x y z
N MET A 1 24.74 -3.11 17.46
CA MET A 1 24.48 -4.22 16.52
C MET A 1 25.81 -4.69 15.97
N LYS A 2 26.07 -5.99 15.94
CA LYS A 2 27.33 -6.55 15.44
C LYS A 2 27.32 -6.56 13.90
N ARG A 3 28.50 -6.50 13.25
CA ARG A 3 28.63 -6.55 11.78
C ARG A 3 27.93 -7.75 11.14
N LYS A 4 28.00 -8.92 11.80
CA LYS A 4 27.31 -10.14 11.36
C LYS A 4 25.79 -9.98 11.30
N GLU A 5 25.20 -9.32 12.30
CA GLU A 5 23.74 -9.10 12.37
C GLU A 5 23.29 -8.15 11.26
N LEU A 6 24.08 -7.09 11.00
CA LEU A 6 23.83 -6.17 9.89
C LEU A 6 23.81 -6.91 8.55
N LEU A 7 24.83 -7.73 8.28
CA LEU A 7 24.93 -8.50 7.05
C LEU A 7 23.74 -9.47 6.89
N MET A 8 23.34 -10.14 7.98
CA MET A 8 22.19 -11.03 7.95
C MET A 8 20.88 -10.30 7.66
N LEU A 9 20.68 -9.08 8.19
CA LEU A 9 19.51 -8.26 7.85
C LEU A 9 19.50 -7.84 6.37
N VAL A 10 20.66 -7.49 5.81
CA VAL A 10 20.79 -7.18 4.38
C VAL A 10 20.43 -8.41 3.54
N LEU A 11 21.02 -9.57 3.84
CA LEU A 11 20.72 -10.81 3.10
C LEU A 11 19.26 -11.22 3.22
N LEU A 12 18.66 -11.07 4.40
CA LEU A 12 17.23 -11.35 4.61
C LEU A 12 16.36 -10.37 3.83
N GLY A 13 16.70 -9.09 3.80
CA GLY A 13 15.99 -8.07 3.01
C GLY A 13 16.06 -8.34 1.51
N LEU A 14 17.23 -8.71 0.99
CA LEU A 14 17.39 -9.12 -0.42
C LEU A 14 16.62 -10.41 -0.71
N GLY A 15 16.66 -11.38 0.19
CA GLY A 15 15.87 -12.60 0.09
C GLY A 15 14.36 -12.32 0.06
N ALA A 16 13.88 -11.40 0.90
CA ALA A 16 12.48 -10.98 0.94
C ALA A 16 12.07 -10.25 -0.36
N LEU A 17 12.93 -9.40 -0.91
CA LEU A 17 12.70 -8.76 -2.21
C LEU A 17 12.55 -9.82 -3.33
N LEU A 18 13.47 -10.80 -3.40
CA LEU A 18 13.39 -11.87 -4.40
C LEU A 18 12.18 -12.77 -4.20
N LEU A 19 11.77 -12.98 -2.94
CA LEU A 19 10.61 -13.79 -2.59
C LEU A 19 9.31 -13.10 -3.01
N HIS A 20 9.16 -11.83 -2.68
CA HIS A 20 7.92 -11.09 -2.82
C HIS A 20 7.79 -10.35 -4.16
N GLY A 21 8.89 -10.18 -4.88
CA GLY A 21 8.92 -9.46 -6.16
C GLY A 21 9.10 -7.95 -6.00
N TYR A 22 9.20 -7.27 -7.13
CA TYR A 22 9.29 -5.81 -7.21
C TYR A 22 8.56 -5.31 -8.45
N HIS A 23 7.53 -4.49 -8.24
CA HIS A 23 6.62 -4.01 -9.28
C HIS A 23 6.41 -2.49 -9.16
N PRO A 24 7.41 -1.66 -9.53
CA PRO A 24 7.44 -0.23 -9.21
C PRO A 24 6.28 0.58 -9.76
N TRP A 25 5.62 0.09 -10.80
CA TRP A 25 4.61 0.83 -11.55
C TRP A 25 3.20 0.29 -11.36
N SER A 26 3.04 -0.81 -10.62
CA SER A 26 1.72 -1.43 -10.44
C SER A 26 0.92 -0.74 -9.34
N GLU A 27 -0.38 -1.01 -9.30
CA GLU A 27 -1.23 -0.75 -8.14
C GLU A 27 -1.32 0.75 -7.78
N ASP A 28 -1.13 1.12 -6.51
CA ASP A 28 -1.19 2.53 -6.06
C ASP A 28 -0.05 3.39 -6.62
N ALA A 29 0.95 2.79 -7.30
CA ALA A 29 1.98 3.57 -7.99
C ALA A 29 1.39 4.53 -9.01
N GLU A 30 0.26 4.16 -9.65
CA GLU A 30 -0.51 5.04 -10.56
C GLU A 30 -1.04 6.31 -9.87
N ILE A 31 -1.16 6.30 -8.53
CA ILE A 31 -1.60 7.46 -7.74
C ILE A 31 -0.39 8.24 -7.24
N TYR A 32 0.65 7.55 -6.75
CA TYR A 32 1.77 8.22 -6.10
C TYR A 32 2.85 8.74 -7.06
N LEU A 33 3.20 7.98 -8.10
CA LEU A 33 4.31 8.33 -8.98
C LEU A 33 4.03 9.48 -9.92
N PRO A 34 2.83 9.66 -10.50
CA PRO A 34 2.55 10.85 -11.32
C PRO A 34 2.76 12.17 -10.56
N GLY A 35 2.54 12.18 -9.24
CA GLY A 35 2.89 13.31 -8.39
C GLY A 35 4.39 13.59 -8.33
N VAL A 36 5.22 12.55 -8.21
CA VAL A 36 6.70 12.65 -8.25
C VAL A 36 7.14 13.16 -9.62
N GLU A 37 6.62 12.56 -10.69
CA GLU A 37 6.98 12.89 -12.07
C GLU A 37 6.59 14.32 -12.42
N LYS A 38 5.40 14.79 -12.02
CA LYS A 38 4.98 16.17 -12.22
C LYS A 38 5.85 17.17 -11.43
N MET A 39 6.34 16.81 -10.25
CA MET A 39 7.31 17.64 -9.54
C MET A 39 8.67 17.71 -10.26
N LEU A 40 9.10 16.62 -10.90
CA LEU A 40 10.34 16.58 -11.69
C LEU A 40 10.19 17.31 -13.04
N HIS A 41 9.02 17.19 -13.65
CA HIS A 41 8.67 17.69 -14.98
C HIS A 41 7.27 18.34 -14.94
N PRO A 42 7.18 19.65 -14.62
CA PRO A 42 5.90 20.35 -14.43
C PRO A 42 4.95 20.33 -15.62
N GLN A 43 5.49 20.13 -16.83
CA GLN A 43 4.72 20.02 -18.07
C GLN A 43 3.92 18.72 -18.20
N LEU A 44 4.20 17.71 -17.37
CA LEU A 44 3.48 16.44 -17.42
C LEU A 44 2.04 16.59 -16.90
N PHE A 45 1.15 15.81 -17.52
CA PHE A 45 -0.24 15.67 -17.16
C PHE A 45 -1.04 16.98 -17.18
N PRO A 46 -1.19 17.65 -18.35
CA PRO A 46 -1.99 18.88 -18.45
C PRO A 46 -3.50 18.63 -18.24
N PHE A 47 -3.95 17.39 -18.48
CA PHE A 47 -5.35 16.98 -18.31
C PHE A 47 -5.49 15.99 -17.15
N ASN A 48 -6.56 16.16 -16.35
CA ASN A 48 -6.94 15.25 -15.26
C ASN A 48 -5.95 15.08 -14.10
N ALA A 49 -4.98 15.99 -13.93
CA ALA A 49 -3.99 15.88 -12.86
C ALA A 49 -4.60 15.84 -11.44
N GLN A 50 -5.78 16.42 -11.26
CA GLN A 50 -6.53 16.43 -10.01
C GLN A 50 -6.68 15.03 -9.37
N PHE A 51 -6.79 13.96 -10.18
CA PHE A 51 -6.99 12.60 -9.68
C PHE A 51 -5.80 12.02 -8.92
N PHE A 52 -4.58 12.56 -9.12
CA PHE A 52 -3.41 12.17 -8.31
C PHE A 52 -2.85 13.34 -7.49
N GLU A 53 -3.02 14.59 -7.94
CA GLU A 53 -2.49 15.76 -7.24
C GLU A 53 -3.08 15.96 -5.84
N ALA A 54 -4.37 15.67 -5.65
CA ALA A 54 -5.00 15.78 -4.34
C ALA A 54 -4.30 14.86 -3.31
N HIS A 55 -3.91 13.66 -3.74
CA HIS A 55 -3.08 12.76 -2.95
C HIS A 55 -1.66 13.31 -2.77
N ALA A 56 -1.01 13.71 -3.86
CA ALA A 56 0.36 14.21 -3.86
C ALA A 56 0.56 15.43 -2.93
N GLN A 57 -0.42 16.33 -2.85
CA GLN A 57 -0.38 17.51 -1.98
C GLN A 57 -0.64 17.19 -0.51
N SER A 58 -1.21 16.01 -0.21
CA SER A 58 -1.53 15.57 1.15
C SER A 58 -0.39 14.81 1.83
N THR A 59 0.78 14.68 1.18
CA THR A 59 1.96 13.97 1.68
C THR A 59 3.26 14.64 1.22
N PHE A 60 4.32 14.51 2.01
CA PHE A 60 5.67 14.93 1.60
C PHE A 60 6.41 13.87 0.77
N PHE A 61 5.78 12.73 0.47
CA PHE A 61 6.40 11.64 -0.30
C PHE A 61 6.89 12.06 -1.69
N PRO A 62 6.08 12.75 -2.53
CA PRO A 62 6.55 13.20 -3.84
C PRO A 62 7.78 14.11 -3.74
N ASN A 63 7.78 15.04 -2.77
CA ASN A 63 8.89 15.95 -2.51
C ASN A 63 10.17 15.18 -2.15
N LEU A 64 10.06 14.17 -1.28
CA LEU A 64 11.19 13.37 -0.83
C LEU A 64 11.81 12.57 -1.98
N ILE A 65 10.99 11.90 -2.79
CA ILE A 65 11.48 11.10 -3.93
C ILE A 65 12.06 12.02 -5.02
N ALA A 66 11.37 13.11 -5.37
CA ALA A 66 11.85 14.07 -6.35
C ALA A 66 13.17 14.75 -5.91
N ALA A 67 13.30 15.11 -4.63
CA ALA A 67 14.56 15.62 -4.08
C ALA A 67 15.68 14.56 -4.18
N SER A 68 15.37 13.29 -3.92
CA SER A 68 16.33 12.19 -4.05
C SER A 68 16.84 12.04 -5.49
N VAL A 69 15.97 12.16 -6.48
CA VAL A 69 16.35 12.17 -7.91
C VAL A 69 17.25 13.37 -8.22
N ARG A 70 16.85 14.58 -7.81
CA ARG A 70 17.61 15.81 -8.09
C ARG A 70 18.99 15.81 -7.44
N LEU A 71 19.11 15.27 -6.23
CA LEU A 71 20.38 15.23 -5.48
C LEU A 71 21.32 14.11 -5.95
N SER A 72 20.77 12.95 -6.32
CA SER A 72 21.58 11.81 -6.77
C SER A 72 21.93 11.85 -8.26
N HIS A 73 21.16 12.61 -9.05
CA HIS A 73 21.19 12.60 -10.52
C HIS A 73 20.95 11.22 -11.13
N LEU A 74 20.36 10.29 -10.38
CA LEU A 74 20.00 8.96 -10.87
C LEU A 74 18.60 8.95 -11.50
N PRO A 75 18.33 8.06 -12.47
CA PRO A 75 16.99 7.86 -13.02
C PRO A 75 15.96 7.52 -11.92
N LEU A 76 14.71 7.96 -12.11
CA LEU A 76 13.63 7.75 -11.13
C LEU A 76 13.48 6.26 -10.77
N GLU A 77 13.51 5.36 -11.75
CA GLU A 77 13.43 3.91 -11.53
C GLU A 77 14.51 3.37 -10.57
N VAL A 78 15.74 3.89 -10.65
CA VAL A 78 16.85 3.50 -9.76
C VAL A 78 16.60 4.06 -8.36
N VAL A 79 16.14 5.31 -8.27
CA VAL A 79 15.81 5.95 -6.97
C VAL A 79 14.68 5.21 -6.26
N LEU A 80 13.62 4.84 -6.98
CA LEU A 80 12.51 4.03 -6.44
C LEU A 80 13.02 2.68 -5.91
N PHE A 81 13.89 2.02 -6.67
CA PHE A 81 14.46 0.73 -6.29
C PHE A 81 15.35 0.83 -5.04
N VAL A 82 16.21 1.85 -4.96
CA VAL A 82 17.04 2.12 -3.79
C VAL A 82 16.17 2.41 -2.57
N TRP A 83 15.12 3.21 -2.71
CA TRP A 83 14.18 3.48 -1.62
C TRP A 83 13.41 2.24 -1.18
N GLN A 84 13.04 1.34 -2.11
CA GLN A 84 12.39 0.08 -1.77
C GLN A 84 13.31 -0.82 -0.93
N ILE A 85 14.55 -1.04 -1.39
CA ILE A 85 15.55 -1.84 -0.63
C ILE A 85 15.84 -1.19 0.72
N GLY A 86 16.02 0.13 0.74
CA GLY A 86 16.26 0.90 1.96
C GLY A 86 15.11 0.76 2.95
N SER A 87 13.86 0.85 2.48
CA SER A 87 12.66 0.72 3.32
C SER A 87 12.50 -0.70 3.86
N ILE A 88 12.72 -1.74 3.05
CA ILE A 88 12.75 -3.14 3.50
C ILE A 88 13.79 -3.32 4.62
N PHE A 89 15.02 -2.85 4.38
CA PHE A 89 16.10 -2.96 5.35
C PHE A 89 15.77 -2.23 6.66
N LEU A 90 15.31 -0.98 6.58
CA LEU A 90 14.94 -0.18 7.76
C LEU A 90 13.76 -0.79 8.53
N PHE A 91 12.80 -1.38 7.82
CA PHE A 91 11.67 -2.08 8.43
C PHE A 91 12.13 -3.32 9.20
N LEU A 92 12.95 -4.18 8.59
CA LEU A 92 13.52 -5.35 9.26
C LEU A 92 14.43 -4.95 10.43
N LEU A 93 15.19 -3.85 10.30
CA LEU A 93 15.99 -3.30 11.39
C LEU A 93 15.12 -2.82 12.56
N ALA A 94 14.00 -2.15 12.28
CA ALA A 94 13.06 -1.71 13.31
C ALA A 94 12.45 -2.92 14.04
N CYS A 95 12.04 -3.95 13.28
CA CYS A 95 11.56 -5.23 13.82
C CYS A 95 12.64 -5.95 14.67
N TRP A 96 13.90 -5.94 14.25
CA TRP A 96 15.03 -6.49 15.02
C TRP A 96 15.25 -5.73 16.33
N GLN A 97 15.21 -4.40 16.31
CA GLN A 97 15.34 -3.60 17.53
C GLN A 97 14.18 -3.85 18.49
N LEU A 98 12.95 -3.93 17.98
CA LEU A 98 11.76 -4.16 18.78
C LEU A 98 11.75 -5.56 19.41
N THR A 99 12.02 -6.60 18.64
CA THR A 99 12.17 -7.97 19.19
C THR A 99 13.28 -8.05 20.22
N GLY A 100 14.33 -7.24 20.07
CA GLY A 100 15.38 -7.09 21.07
C GLY A 100 14.91 -6.62 22.45
N LYS A 101 13.77 -5.92 22.51
CA LYS A 101 13.12 -5.49 23.76
C LYS A 101 12.21 -6.55 24.35
N CYS A 102 11.71 -7.48 23.55
CA CYS A 102 10.76 -8.50 23.97
C CYS A 102 11.44 -9.84 24.32
N PHE A 103 12.54 -10.18 23.64
CA PHE A 103 13.21 -11.48 23.75
C PHE A 103 14.70 -11.32 24.05
N THR A 104 15.21 -12.13 24.98
CA THR A 104 16.64 -12.17 25.32
C THR A 104 17.44 -13.01 24.32
N ALA A 105 16.89 -14.14 23.88
CA ALA A 105 17.58 -15.04 22.96
C ALA A 105 17.64 -14.48 21.54
N ALA A 106 18.84 -14.51 20.93
CA ALA A 106 19.04 -14.05 19.56
C ALA A 106 18.21 -14.84 18.54
N ARG A 107 18.00 -16.15 18.78
CA ARG A 107 17.18 -17.01 17.92
C ARG A 107 15.72 -16.57 17.86
N ALA A 108 15.14 -16.13 18.99
CA ALA A 108 13.78 -15.65 19.04
C ALA A 108 13.63 -14.35 18.22
N ARG A 109 14.61 -13.44 18.36
CA ARG A 109 14.65 -12.20 17.56
C ARG A 109 14.70 -12.51 16.06
N TRP A 110 15.60 -13.41 15.64
CA TRP A 110 15.71 -13.82 14.24
C TRP A 110 14.46 -14.52 13.73
N ALA A 111 13.82 -15.36 14.54
CA ALA A 111 12.59 -16.03 14.16
C ALA A 111 11.44 -15.03 13.94
N GLY A 112 11.31 -14.01 14.80
CA GLY A 112 10.36 -12.91 14.61
C GLY A 112 10.61 -12.15 13.32
N VAL A 113 11.84 -11.70 13.09
CA VAL A 113 12.19 -10.90 11.91
C VAL A 113 12.09 -11.72 10.62
N ALA A 114 12.52 -12.98 10.63
CA ALA A 114 12.40 -13.88 9.48
C ALA A 114 10.95 -14.21 9.13
N LEU A 115 10.09 -14.39 10.14
CA LEU A 115 8.66 -14.64 9.89
C LEU A 115 7.99 -13.43 9.24
N VAL A 116 8.27 -12.21 9.71
CA VAL A 116 7.77 -10.99 9.06
C VAL A 116 8.33 -10.85 7.64
N ALA A 117 9.62 -11.09 7.45
CA ALA A 117 10.28 -11.04 6.14
C ALA A 117 9.70 -12.06 5.14
N ALA A 118 9.20 -13.20 5.61
CA ALA A 118 8.58 -14.22 4.78
C ALA A 118 7.12 -13.88 4.41
N LEU A 119 6.51 -12.86 5.03
CA LEU A 119 5.07 -12.57 4.96
C LEU A 119 4.77 -11.12 4.53
N PHE A 120 5.70 -10.41 3.89
CA PHE A 120 5.50 -9.00 3.52
C PHE A 120 4.20 -8.78 2.72
N THR A 121 3.94 -9.63 1.75
CA THR A 121 2.77 -9.51 0.87
C THR A 121 1.55 -10.26 1.39
N LEU A 122 1.50 -10.58 2.69
CA LEU A 122 0.33 -11.17 3.31
C LEU A 122 -0.76 -10.08 3.47
N PRO A 123 -1.99 -10.30 2.94
CA PRO A 123 -3.07 -9.35 3.10
C PRO A 123 -3.55 -9.27 4.55
N ILE A 124 -3.88 -8.06 4.98
CA ILE A 124 -4.39 -7.77 6.32
C ILE A 124 -5.91 -7.79 6.26
N ALA A 125 -6.49 -8.98 6.47
CA ALA A 125 -7.94 -9.19 6.39
C ALA A 125 -8.52 -8.56 5.09
N GLY A 126 -9.64 -7.85 5.18
CA GLY A 126 -10.26 -7.13 4.05
C GLY A 126 -9.83 -5.66 3.93
N THR A 127 -8.68 -5.25 4.48
CA THR A 127 -8.27 -3.83 4.50
C THR A 127 -7.70 -3.30 3.18
N ALA A 128 -7.47 -4.19 2.20
CA ALA A 128 -6.69 -3.92 0.99
C ALA A 128 -5.25 -3.45 1.27
N LEU A 129 -4.66 -3.86 2.40
CA LEU A 129 -3.26 -3.59 2.74
C LEU A 129 -2.47 -4.89 2.84
N TYR A 130 -1.21 -4.84 2.41
CA TYR A 130 -0.18 -5.82 2.76
C TYR A 130 0.62 -5.36 3.98
N ILE A 131 1.38 -6.28 4.60
CA ILE A 131 2.36 -5.91 5.64
C ILE A 131 3.39 -4.93 5.04
N LEU A 132 3.89 -5.22 3.84
CA LEU A 132 4.73 -4.34 3.04
C LEU A 132 4.48 -4.62 1.56
N ASP A 133 4.26 -3.57 0.77
CA ASP A 133 3.96 -3.68 -0.65
C ASP A 133 5.21 -3.95 -1.50
N GLN A 134 5.01 -4.46 -2.72
CA GLN A 134 6.04 -4.83 -3.70
C GLN A 134 6.67 -3.61 -4.40
N TYR A 135 6.33 -2.40 -3.98
CA TYR A 135 6.82 -1.15 -4.52
C TYR A 135 6.90 -0.11 -3.41
N ILE A 136 7.67 0.94 -3.67
CA ILE A 136 7.83 2.04 -2.73
C ILE A 136 6.60 2.95 -2.78
N ASN A 137 6.04 3.23 -1.62
CA ASN A 137 4.93 4.16 -1.45
C ASN A 137 5.02 4.84 -0.07
N PRO A 138 4.13 5.79 0.26
CA PRO A 138 4.15 6.43 1.56
C PRO A 138 3.99 5.45 2.74
N ARG A 139 3.26 4.33 2.55
CA ARG A 139 3.08 3.30 3.58
C ARG A 139 4.41 2.62 3.90
N SER A 140 5.21 2.26 2.90
CA SER A 140 6.53 1.63 3.08
C SER A 140 7.46 2.45 3.98
N ILE A 141 7.45 3.78 3.86
CA ILE A 141 8.24 4.67 4.72
C ILE A 141 7.62 4.77 6.11
N SER A 142 6.30 4.97 6.19
CA SER A 142 5.57 5.04 7.46
C SER A 142 5.68 3.76 8.29
N ALA A 143 5.88 2.61 7.62
CA ALA A 143 5.95 1.30 8.24
C ALA A 143 7.13 1.18 9.20
N PHE A 144 8.36 1.43 8.71
CA PHE A 144 9.54 1.36 9.57
C PHE A 144 9.56 2.47 10.61
N MET A 145 9.09 3.68 10.26
CA MET A 145 9.00 4.79 11.21
C MET A 145 8.06 4.44 12.37
N SER A 146 6.92 3.81 12.07
CA SER A 146 5.95 3.40 13.09
C SER A 146 6.56 2.41 14.09
N ILE A 147 7.28 1.40 13.60
CA ILE A 147 7.95 0.42 14.48
C ILE A 147 9.07 1.09 15.28
N PHE A 148 9.85 2.00 14.69
CA PHE A 148 10.86 2.75 15.44
C PHE A 148 10.25 3.65 16.53
N ALA A 149 9.10 4.30 16.27
CA ALA A 149 8.41 5.10 17.29
C ALA A 149 8.05 4.24 18.51
N VAL A 150 7.50 3.04 18.29
CA VAL A 150 7.21 2.07 19.36
C VAL A 150 8.48 1.68 20.13
N VAL A 151 9.59 1.40 19.42
CA VAL A 151 10.90 1.13 20.07
C VAL A 151 11.33 2.30 20.96
N LYS A 152 11.17 3.55 20.50
CA LYS A 152 11.56 4.73 21.29
C LYS A 152 10.67 4.95 22.50
N VAL A 153 9.38 4.61 22.43
CA VAL A 153 8.48 4.62 23.59
C VAL A 153 8.95 3.62 24.65
N LEU A 154 9.29 2.39 24.25
CA LEU A 154 9.82 1.37 25.16
C LEU A 154 11.17 1.78 25.79
N ASP A 155 11.99 2.52 25.03
CA ASP A 155 13.24 3.11 25.52
C ASP A 155 13.04 4.33 26.43
N LYS A 156 11.78 4.75 26.68
CA LYS A 156 11.41 5.98 27.39
C LYS A 156 11.97 7.25 26.75
N LYS A 157 12.30 7.20 25.45
CA LYS A 157 12.81 8.32 24.66
C LYS A 157 11.66 9.04 23.96
N TYR A 158 10.73 9.58 24.75
CA TYR A 158 9.45 10.12 24.25
C TYR A 158 9.60 11.25 23.23
N TRP A 159 10.61 12.12 23.40
CA TRP A 159 10.91 13.15 22.40
C TRP A 159 11.27 12.57 21.03
N GLN A 160 12.10 11.52 21.00
CA GLN A 160 12.46 10.85 19.74
C GLN A 160 11.25 10.14 19.14
N ALA A 161 10.40 9.51 19.97
CA ALA A 161 9.16 8.90 19.51
C ALA A 161 8.22 9.94 18.89
N GLY A 162 8.02 11.08 19.56
CA GLY A 162 7.20 12.19 19.07
C GLY A 162 7.70 12.75 17.74
N LEU A 163 9.02 12.98 17.62
CA LEU A 163 9.62 13.43 16.36
C LEU A 163 9.38 12.42 15.23
N ILE A 164 9.58 11.12 15.49
CA ILE A 164 9.32 10.08 14.49
C ILE A 164 7.84 10.07 14.09
N VAL A 165 6.90 10.20 15.04
CA VAL A 165 5.46 10.27 14.73
C VAL A 165 5.12 11.50 13.87
N VAL A 166 5.74 12.65 14.13
CA VAL A 166 5.57 13.87 13.29
C VAL A 166 6.10 13.64 11.88
N LEU A 167 7.28 13.02 11.73
CA LEU A 167 7.81 12.65 10.42
C LEU A 167 6.92 11.63 9.70
N THR A 168 6.39 10.64 10.43
CA THR A 168 5.40 9.70 9.90
C THR A 168 4.15 10.44 9.44
N ALA A 169 3.68 11.46 10.17
CA ALA A 169 2.50 12.24 9.81
C ALA A 169 2.72 13.06 8.53
N ALA A 170 3.92 13.61 8.34
CA ALA A 170 4.28 14.34 7.12
C ALA A 170 4.28 13.42 5.87
N ILE A 171 4.64 12.15 6.03
CA ILE A 171 4.65 11.17 4.93
C ILE A 171 3.29 10.50 4.75
N HIS A 172 2.65 10.06 5.83
CA HIS A 172 1.38 9.35 5.78
C HIS A 172 0.52 9.68 7.02
N PRO A 173 -0.35 10.71 6.93
CA PRO A 173 -1.16 11.17 8.07
C PRO A 173 -2.01 10.08 8.73
N LEU A 174 -2.61 9.18 7.95
CA LEU A 174 -3.46 8.12 8.51
C LEU A 174 -2.66 7.11 9.34
N MET A 175 -1.52 6.63 8.83
CA MET A 175 -0.66 5.69 9.55
C MET A 175 -0.08 6.32 10.82
N SER A 176 0.18 7.64 10.83
CA SER A 176 0.65 8.32 12.06
C SER A 176 -0.37 8.29 13.19
N VAL A 177 -1.67 8.40 12.89
CA VAL A 177 -2.74 8.30 13.90
C VAL A 177 -2.76 6.90 14.53
N PHE A 178 -2.57 5.86 13.73
CA PHE A 178 -2.54 4.48 14.18
C PHE A 178 -1.35 4.17 15.10
N VAL A 179 -0.15 4.63 14.77
CA VAL A 179 1.00 4.46 15.66
C VAL A 179 0.94 5.35 16.88
N PHE A 180 0.45 6.60 16.74
CA PHE A 180 0.30 7.52 17.87
C PHE A 180 -0.67 6.94 18.92
N SER A 181 -1.85 6.51 18.48
CA SER A 181 -2.85 5.89 19.37
C SER A 181 -2.30 4.63 20.06
N TYR A 182 -1.56 3.78 19.35
CA TYR A 182 -0.91 2.63 19.97
C TYR A 182 0.16 3.03 20.99
N CYS A 183 0.98 4.05 20.70
CA CYS A 183 1.99 4.56 21.63
C CYS A 183 1.35 5.13 22.91
N VAL A 184 0.25 5.86 22.78
CA VAL A 184 -0.53 6.38 23.93
C VAL A 184 -1.11 5.23 24.76
N LEU A 185 -1.71 4.22 24.12
CA LEU A 185 -2.23 3.03 24.80
C LEU A 185 -1.14 2.24 25.52
N LEU A 186 0.05 2.14 24.90
CA LEU A 186 1.20 1.45 25.51
C LEU A 186 1.62 2.16 26.79
N LEU A 187 1.73 3.49 26.78
CA LEU A 187 2.04 4.30 27.96
C LEU A 187 0.95 4.19 29.03
N ALA A 188 -0.32 4.27 28.63
CA ALA A 188 -1.45 4.12 29.55
C ALA A 188 -1.45 2.74 30.22
N THR A 189 -1.14 1.68 29.48
CA THR A 189 -1.09 0.31 30.00
C THR A 189 0.11 0.08 30.93
N GLU A 190 1.21 0.82 30.77
CA GLU A 190 2.36 0.77 31.67
C GLU A 190 2.18 1.58 32.96
N GLN A 191 1.47 2.72 32.91
CA GLN A 191 1.49 3.74 33.96
C GLN A 191 0.13 3.98 34.67
N PHE A 192 -1.02 3.64 34.07
CA PHE A 192 -2.34 4.03 34.57
C PHE A 192 -3.34 2.85 34.68
N ASP A 193 -4.37 3.05 35.52
CA ASP A 193 -5.55 2.16 35.59
C ASP A 193 -6.27 2.13 34.22
N HIS A 194 -6.76 0.95 33.82
CA HIS A 194 -7.24 0.63 32.47
C HIS A 194 -8.37 1.55 31.94
N ARG A 195 -8.96 2.37 32.81
CA ARG A 195 -10.13 3.23 32.57
C ARG A 195 -9.87 4.43 31.65
N TYR A 196 -8.62 4.86 31.47
CA TYR A 196 -8.27 6.04 30.65
C TYR A 196 -7.68 5.72 29.27
N ALA A 197 -7.45 4.44 28.98
CA ALA A 197 -6.84 3.99 27.72
C ALA A 197 -7.70 4.33 26.49
N THR A 198 -9.02 4.40 26.63
CA THR A 198 -9.96 4.64 25.52
C THR A 198 -10.06 6.11 25.07
N LEU A 199 -9.52 7.06 25.84
CA LEU A 199 -9.66 8.50 25.56
C LEU A 199 -8.61 9.06 24.57
N GLY A 200 -7.64 8.26 24.13
CA GLY A 200 -6.55 8.71 23.25
C GLY A 200 -6.75 8.53 21.74
N CYS A 201 -7.89 7.99 21.28
CA CYS A 201 -8.01 7.43 19.93
C CYS A 201 -8.72 8.29 18.88
N LEU A 202 -9.09 9.53 19.16
CA LEU A 202 -9.83 10.34 18.19
C LEU A 202 -9.26 11.76 18.15
N LEU A 203 -8.75 12.16 16.97
CA LEU A 203 -8.62 13.52 16.40
C LEU A 203 -7.50 13.54 15.32
N PRO A 204 -7.51 14.43 14.31
CA PRO A 204 -8.63 14.99 13.56
C PRO A 204 -8.38 14.80 12.04
N PHE A 205 -9.09 13.88 11.39
CA PHE A 205 -9.32 14.05 9.94
C PHE A 205 -10.48 15.00 9.80
N GLY A 206 -10.43 15.97 8.89
CA GLY A 206 -11.52 16.91 8.63
C GLY A 206 -12.85 16.16 8.50
N LEU A 207 -13.63 16.16 9.58
CA LEU A 207 -14.89 15.44 9.68
C LEU A 207 -15.93 16.27 8.95
N SER A 208 -16.09 16.02 7.66
CA SER A 208 -17.22 16.57 6.93
C SER A 208 -18.40 15.63 7.11
N PHE A 209 -19.34 16.04 7.96
CA PHE A 209 -20.66 15.41 8.07
C PHE A 209 -21.60 15.84 6.94
N ALA A 210 -21.14 16.70 6.02
CA ALA A 210 -21.91 17.05 4.85
C ALA A 210 -22.09 15.81 3.95
N PRO A 211 -23.31 15.56 3.44
CA PRO A 211 -23.55 14.42 2.57
C PRO A 211 -22.72 14.56 1.28
N PRO A 212 -22.06 13.49 0.82
CA PRO A 212 -21.30 13.55 -0.42
C PRO A 212 -22.23 13.69 -1.64
N PRO A 213 -21.70 14.11 -2.82
CA PRO A 213 -22.48 14.15 -4.05
C PRO A 213 -23.14 12.79 -4.36
N LYS A 214 -24.31 12.75 -5.00
CA LYS A 214 -25.00 11.49 -5.32
C LYS A 214 -24.14 10.51 -6.15
N THR A 215 -23.27 11.04 -7.00
CA THR A 215 -22.30 10.28 -7.81
C THR A 215 -21.22 9.58 -6.98
N TYR A 216 -20.93 10.08 -5.78
CA TYR A 216 -19.97 9.46 -4.86
C TYR A 216 -20.45 8.10 -4.33
N HIS A 217 -21.76 7.89 -4.23
CA HIS A 217 -22.31 6.61 -3.78
C HIS A 217 -21.83 5.44 -4.67
N LEU A 218 -21.75 5.65 -5.99
CA LEU A 218 -21.25 4.62 -6.92
C LEU A 218 -19.79 4.28 -6.67
N VAL A 219 -18.97 5.27 -6.29
CA VAL A 219 -17.58 5.05 -5.89
C VAL A 219 -17.52 4.29 -4.57
N ALA A 220 -18.32 4.69 -3.57
CA ALA A 220 -18.39 3.99 -2.29
C ALA A 220 -18.75 2.50 -2.46
N LEU A 221 -19.64 2.16 -3.40
CA LEU A 221 -19.97 0.77 -3.71
C LEU A 221 -18.79 -0.02 -4.31
N ALA A 222 -17.94 0.63 -5.10
CA ALA A 222 -16.75 0.04 -5.72
C ALA A 222 -15.58 -0.19 -4.74
N HIS A 223 -15.62 0.41 -3.55
CA HIS A 223 -14.56 0.30 -2.53
C HIS A 223 -15.06 -0.45 -1.28
N PRO A 224 -15.39 -1.75 -1.38
CA PRO A 224 -16.02 -2.53 -0.30
C PRO A 224 -15.12 -2.69 0.93
N PHE A 225 -13.79 -2.56 0.78
CA PHE A 225 -12.84 -2.64 1.90
C PHE A 225 -13.02 -1.52 2.94
N HIS A 226 -13.68 -0.40 2.58
CA HIS A 226 -14.07 0.63 3.55
C HIS A 226 -15.23 0.20 4.47
N TYR A 227 -15.98 -0.84 4.09
CA TYR A 227 -17.21 -1.27 4.76
C TYR A 227 -17.04 -2.67 5.34
N ILE A 228 -16.74 -2.78 6.64
CA ILE A 228 -16.51 -4.07 7.30
C ILE A 228 -17.73 -5.01 7.25
N THR A 229 -18.94 -4.46 7.07
CA THR A 229 -20.17 -5.24 6.88
C THR A 229 -20.22 -5.98 5.54
N ARG A 230 -19.39 -5.60 4.57
CA ARG A 230 -19.27 -6.26 3.26
C ARG A 230 -18.12 -7.26 3.20
N TRP A 231 -17.35 -7.37 4.27
CA TRP A 231 -16.23 -8.29 4.34
C TRP A 231 -16.71 -9.74 4.38
N GLN A 232 -15.93 -10.61 3.73
CA GLN A 232 -16.14 -12.05 3.71
C GLN A 232 -15.90 -12.65 5.11
N TRP A 233 -16.48 -13.82 5.36
CA TRP A 233 -16.38 -14.49 6.66
C TRP A 233 -14.92 -14.75 7.10
N TYR A 234 -14.01 -15.02 6.15
CA TYR A 234 -12.59 -15.26 6.44
C TYR A 234 -11.83 -13.97 6.74
N GLU A 235 -12.31 -12.82 6.26
CA GLU A 235 -11.75 -11.51 6.61
C GLU A 235 -12.13 -11.15 8.05
N TRP A 236 -13.34 -11.52 8.50
CA TRP A 236 -13.74 -11.46 9.91
C TRP A 236 -12.89 -12.38 10.80
N LEU A 237 -12.51 -13.57 10.31
CA LEU A 237 -11.51 -14.40 10.98
C LEU A 237 -10.17 -13.65 11.10
N GLY A 238 -9.77 -12.91 10.06
CA GLY A 238 -8.62 -12.00 10.07
C GLY A 238 -8.73 -10.83 11.06
N VAL A 239 -9.93 -10.49 11.54
CA VAL A 239 -10.10 -9.50 12.62
C VAL A 239 -9.99 -10.17 14.00
N LEU A 240 -10.70 -11.28 14.19
CA LEU A 240 -10.85 -11.89 15.50
C LEU A 240 -9.66 -12.76 15.92
N ALA A 241 -9.08 -13.53 14.98
CA ALA A 241 -7.98 -14.44 15.28
C ALA A 241 -6.72 -13.71 15.77
N PRO A 242 -6.28 -12.58 15.17
CA PRO A 242 -5.13 -11.84 15.69
C PRO A 242 -5.31 -11.34 17.11
N ILE A 243 -6.50 -10.86 17.48
CA ILE A 243 -6.81 -10.42 18.84
C ILE A 243 -6.72 -11.60 19.81
N ALA A 244 -7.31 -12.74 19.46
CA ALA A 244 -7.27 -13.96 20.27
C ALA A 244 -5.83 -14.48 20.46
N LEU A 245 -5.02 -14.46 19.39
CA LEU A 245 -3.61 -14.84 19.42
C LEU A 245 -2.79 -13.91 20.31
N LEU A 246 -2.96 -12.59 20.19
CA LEU A 246 -2.25 -11.61 21.03
C LEU A 246 -2.60 -11.76 22.51
N TRP A 247 -3.88 -12.00 22.81
CA TRP A 247 -4.30 -12.32 24.18
C TRP A 247 -3.65 -13.60 24.70
N TRP A 248 -3.55 -14.64 23.87
CA TRP A 248 -2.85 -15.87 24.22
C TRP A 248 -1.34 -15.65 24.42
N PHE A 249 -0.69 -14.86 23.55
CA PHE A 249 0.72 -14.48 23.69
C PHE A 249 0.97 -13.72 25.00
N SER A 250 0.05 -12.83 25.39
CA SER A 250 0.08 -12.12 26.67
C SER A 250 0.01 -13.07 27.86
N ARG A 251 -0.81 -14.13 27.81
CA ARG A 251 -0.84 -15.17 28.86
C ARG A 251 0.51 -15.90 28.98
N ILE A 252 1.10 -16.30 27.85
CA ILE A 252 2.42 -16.94 27.82
C ILE A 252 3.47 -15.99 28.41
N ALA A 253 3.45 -14.72 27.99
CA ALA A 253 4.39 -13.70 28.43
C ALA A 253 4.32 -13.48 29.95
N ARG A 254 3.12 -13.42 30.56
CA ARG A 254 2.97 -13.33 32.02
C ARG A 254 3.53 -14.56 32.74
N ALA A 255 3.17 -15.76 32.28
CA ALA A 255 3.66 -17.01 32.88
C ALA A 255 5.19 -17.14 32.82
N ARG A 256 5.84 -16.46 31.86
CA ARG A 256 7.28 -16.48 31.63
C ARG A 256 7.98 -15.17 32.04
N GLN A 257 7.28 -14.28 32.74
CA GLN A 257 7.79 -12.98 33.21
C GLN A 257 8.37 -12.07 32.11
N MET A 258 7.86 -12.18 30.89
CA MET A 258 8.27 -11.37 29.73
C MET A 258 7.50 -10.04 29.71
N ARG A 259 7.87 -9.12 30.61
CA ARG A 259 7.13 -7.86 30.88
C ARG A 259 6.75 -7.08 29.61
N ASN A 260 7.74 -6.76 28.76
CA ASN A 260 7.50 -5.93 27.58
C ASN A 260 6.52 -6.59 26.61
N LEU A 261 6.68 -7.90 26.37
CA LEU A 261 5.79 -8.65 25.48
C LEU A 261 4.35 -8.68 26.02
N ASP A 262 4.17 -8.89 27.33
CA ASP A 262 2.84 -8.90 27.94
C ASP A 262 2.12 -7.54 27.80
N VAL A 263 2.80 -6.45 28.18
CA VAL A 263 2.23 -5.10 28.11
C VAL A 263 1.86 -4.76 26.67
N MET A 264 2.76 -4.99 25.71
CA MET A 264 2.52 -4.70 24.30
C MET A 264 1.34 -5.50 23.73
N CYS A 265 1.25 -6.79 24.05
CA CYS A 265 0.13 -7.64 23.62
C CYS A 265 -1.21 -7.17 24.22
N ARG A 266 -1.24 -6.82 25.52
CA ARG A 266 -2.46 -6.28 26.15
C ARG A 266 -2.88 -4.96 25.52
N ALA A 267 -1.94 -4.04 25.29
CA ALA A 267 -2.20 -2.79 24.61
C ALA A 267 -2.74 -3.02 23.19
N LEU A 268 -2.23 -4.01 22.45
CA LEU A 268 -2.72 -4.35 21.11
C LEU A 268 -4.12 -4.96 21.10
N VAL A 269 -4.47 -5.76 22.11
CA VAL A 269 -5.83 -6.28 22.27
C VAL A 269 -6.81 -5.12 22.48
N ILE A 270 -6.49 -4.19 23.38
CA ILE A 270 -7.31 -2.98 23.61
C ILE A 270 -7.38 -2.15 22.33
N TYR A 271 -6.25 -1.95 21.65
CA TYR A 271 -6.16 -1.23 20.40
C TYR A 271 -7.10 -1.81 19.33
N GLY A 272 -7.00 -3.11 19.03
CA GLY A 272 -7.86 -3.76 18.05
C GLY A 272 -9.35 -3.65 18.38
N LEU A 273 -9.71 -3.87 19.65
CA LEU A 273 -11.10 -3.72 20.13
C LEU A 273 -11.61 -2.27 20.04
N THR A 274 -10.74 -1.27 20.12
CA THR A 274 -11.12 0.15 20.05
C THR A 274 -11.45 0.59 18.62
N PHE A 275 -10.80 0.02 17.60
CA PHE A 275 -11.00 0.41 16.19
C PHE A 275 -12.15 -0.33 15.49
N ILE A 276 -12.65 -1.45 16.04
CA ILE A 276 -13.77 -2.20 15.46
C ILE A 276 -15.11 -1.41 15.53
N PRO A 277 -15.53 -0.84 16.69
CA PRO A 277 -16.78 -0.09 16.76
C PRO A 277 -16.88 1.09 15.78
N PRO A 278 -15.90 2.00 15.65
CA PRO A 278 -15.99 3.08 14.67
C PRO A 278 -16.03 2.54 13.24
N ALA A 279 -15.32 1.46 12.92
CA ALA A 279 -15.44 0.82 11.61
C ALA A 279 -16.87 0.32 11.34
N MET A 280 -17.50 -0.31 12.33
CA MET A 280 -18.88 -0.79 12.20
C MET A 280 -19.87 0.37 12.02
N VAL A 281 -19.75 1.42 12.83
CA VAL A 281 -20.60 2.62 12.72
C VAL A 281 -20.48 3.24 11.33
N LEU A 282 -19.25 3.48 10.84
CA LEU A 282 -19.03 4.02 9.50
C LEU A 282 -19.57 3.11 8.39
N SER A 283 -19.58 1.79 8.62
CA SER A 283 -20.04 0.82 7.62
C SER A 283 -21.55 0.68 7.53
N VAL A 284 -22.28 0.98 8.61
CA VAL A 284 -23.74 0.80 8.71
C VAL A 284 -24.49 2.09 8.35
N PHE A 285 -23.99 3.25 8.77
CA PHE A 285 -24.71 4.51 8.58
C PHE A 285 -24.35 5.19 7.26
N ALA A 286 -25.25 5.11 6.28
CA ALA A 286 -25.08 5.74 4.96
C ALA A 286 -24.83 7.27 5.03
N ARG A 287 -25.29 7.96 6.09
CA ARG A 287 -24.99 9.39 6.29
C ARG A 287 -23.50 9.68 6.55
N LEU A 288 -22.71 8.66 6.92
CA LEU A 288 -21.29 8.77 7.23
C LEU A 288 -20.40 8.27 6.08
N GLU A 289 -20.95 8.06 4.88
CA GLU A 289 -20.23 7.52 3.72
C GLU A 289 -18.99 8.35 3.33
N SER A 290 -19.04 9.67 3.54
CA SER A 290 -17.90 10.59 3.35
C SER A 290 -16.77 10.38 4.38
N LEU A 291 -17.08 9.81 5.54
CA LEU A 291 -16.12 9.51 6.61
C LEU A 291 -15.54 8.10 6.49
N ALA A 292 -16.07 7.26 5.59
CA ALA A 292 -15.55 5.92 5.34
C ALA A 292 -14.04 5.91 4.97
N ARG A 293 -13.56 7.02 4.36
CA ARG A 293 -12.14 7.29 4.05
C ARG A 293 -11.18 7.28 5.24
N ILE A 294 -11.71 7.38 6.47
CA ILE A 294 -10.90 7.24 7.70
C ILE A 294 -10.41 5.78 7.86
N ALA A 295 -11.13 4.82 7.26
CA ALA A 295 -10.79 3.40 7.21
C ALA A 295 -10.20 2.86 8.53
N PRO A 296 -10.95 2.87 9.66
CA PRO A 296 -10.42 2.54 10.98
C PRO A 296 -9.76 1.16 11.05
N MET A 297 -10.23 0.21 10.23
CA MET A 297 -9.65 -1.13 10.16
C MET A 297 -8.22 -1.17 9.60
N ARG A 298 -7.75 -0.13 8.91
CA ARG A 298 -6.33 -0.03 8.50
C ARG A 298 -5.38 0.05 9.71
N SER A 299 -5.88 0.35 10.91
CA SER A 299 -5.15 0.18 12.18
C SER A 299 -4.61 -1.24 12.38
N PHE A 300 -5.30 -2.27 11.85
CA PHE A 300 -4.89 -3.66 11.97
C PHE A 300 -3.58 -3.96 11.27
N TRP A 301 -3.08 -3.09 10.39
CA TRP A 301 -1.73 -3.19 9.85
C TRP A 301 -0.69 -3.28 10.97
N LEU A 302 -0.70 -2.34 11.92
CA LEU A 302 0.26 -2.34 13.03
C LEU A 302 0.09 -3.57 13.92
N LEU A 303 -1.16 -3.98 14.15
CA LEU A 303 -1.51 -5.17 14.89
C LEU A 303 -0.93 -6.44 14.25
N TYR A 304 -1.07 -6.59 12.94
CA TYR A 304 -0.55 -7.74 12.18
C TYR A 304 0.97 -7.79 12.22
N VAL A 305 1.66 -6.67 11.97
CA VAL A 305 3.12 -6.61 12.01
C VAL A 305 3.63 -7.08 13.37
N LEU A 306 3.09 -6.53 14.45
CA LEU A 306 3.51 -6.88 15.81
C LEU A 306 3.11 -8.30 16.20
N MET A 307 1.91 -8.75 15.81
CA MET A 307 1.47 -10.13 16.04
C MET A 307 2.42 -11.13 15.41
N PHE A 308 2.75 -11.01 14.13
CA PHE A 308 3.67 -11.95 13.47
C PHE A 308 5.09 -11.85 14.03
N LEU A 309 5.54 -10.65 14.37
CA LEU A 309 6.83 -10.46 15.03
C LEU A 309 6.90 -11.20 16.38
N PHE A 310 5.84 -11.13 17.18
CA PHE A 310 5.74 -11.82 18.46
C PHE A 310 5.54 -13.33 18.31
N ALA A 311 4.71 -13.76 17.34
CA ALA A 311 4.51 -15.16 17.01
C ALA A 311 5.82 -15.82 16.61
N GLY A 312 6.58 -15.21 15.71
CA GLY A 312 7.89 -15.69 15.30
C GLY A 312 8.87 -15.72 16.47
N GLY A 313 8.87 -14.69 17.33
CA GLY A 313 9.67 -14.67 18.55
C GLY A 313 9.37 -15.84 19.51
N LEU A 314 8.09 -16.09 19.80
CA LEU A 314 7.65 -17.20 20.65
C LEU A 314 7.96 -18.57 20.02
N LEU A 315 7.78 -18.71 18.70
CA LEU A 315 8.16 -19.91 17.96
C LEU A 315 9.66 -20.15 18.03
N GLY A 316 10.48 -19.11 17.85
CA GLY A 316 11.93 -19.18 17.98
C GLY A 316 12.39 -19.61 19.37
N GLU A 317 11.75 -19.07 20.41
CA GLU A 317 12.08 -19.35 21.81
C GLU A 317 11.72 -20.80 22.20
N TYR A 318 10.52 -21.26 21.84
CA TYR A 318 9.96 -22.49 22.41
C TYR A 318 9.89 -23.67 21.44
N VAL A 319 9.74 -23.42 20.14
CA VAL A 319 9.46 -24.46 19.13
C VAL A 319 10.69 -24.72 18.25
N LEU A 320 11.17 -23.72 17.52
CA LEU A 320 12.23 -23.87 16.54
C LEU A 320 13.56 -24.24 17.21
N LYS A 321 13.93 -23.49 18.27
CA LYS A 321 15.20 -23.65 18.99
C LYS A 321 16.38 -23.69 17.99
N ASP A 322 17.39 -24.51 18.26
CA ASP A 322 18.60 -24.61 17.43
C ASP A 322 18.51 -25.69 16.35
N ARG A 323 17.29 -26.20 16.06
CA ARG A 323 17.08 -27.30 15.09
C ARG A 323 16.72 -26.76 13.72
N VAL A 324 17.67 -26.71 12.80
CA VAL A 324 17.52 -26.16 11.43
C VAL A 324 16.29 -26.70 10.69
N TRP A 325 16.01 -28.00 10.78
CA TRP A 325 14.85 -28.58 10.08
C TRP A 325 13.51 -27.98 10.53
N ARG A 326 13.38 -27.53 11.79
CA ARG A 326 12.16 -26.87 12.28
C ARG A 326 11.97 -25.50 11.64
N TRP A 327 13.07 -24.78 11.42
CA TRP A 327 13.06 -23.51 10.70
C TRP A 327 12.65 -23.71 9.24
N LEU A 328 13.24 -24.72 8.58
CA LEU A 328 12.90 -25.05 7.19
C LEU A 328 11.42 -25.48 7.07
N ALA A 329 10.94 -26.35 7.96
CA ALA A 329 9.56 -26.82 7.96
C ALA A 329 8.53 -25.69 8.15
N LEU A 330 8.90 -24.60 8.83
CA LEU A 330 8.04 -23.43 8.98
C LEU A 330 8.17 -22.46 7.79
N LEU A 331 9.40 -22.04 7.48
CA LEU A 331 9.63 -20.92 6.57
C LEU A 331 9.55 -21.34 5.10
N VAL A 332 9.97 -22.54 4.72
CA VAL A 332 9.96 -22.97 3.30
C VAL A 332 8.53 -23.02 2.76
N PRO A 333 7.53 -23.64 3.42
CA PRO A 333 6.16 -23.65 2.92
C PRO A 333 5.53 -22.25 2.86
N LEU A 334 5.80 -21.40 3.86
CA LEU A 334 5.30 -20.03 3.89
C LEU A 334 5.87 -19.19 2.75
N CYS A 335 7.20 -19.25 2.55
CA CYS A 335 7.87 -18.59 1.45
C CYS A 335 7.35 -19.13 0.10
N ALA A 336 7.26 -20.44 -0.08
CA ALA A 336 6.74 -21.02 -1.31
C ALA A 336 5.30 -20.55 -1.61
N GLY A 337 4.43 -20.53 -0.59
CA GLY A 337 3.07 -20.02 -0.72
C GLY A 337 3.03 -18.55 -1.12
N MET A 338 3.83 -17.69 -0.46
CA MET A 338 3.92 -16.27 -0.80
C MET A 338 4.48 -16.04 -2.21
N PHE A 339 5.54 -16.77 -2.59
CA PHE A 339 6.12 -16.68 -3.94
C PHE A 339 5.09 -17.06 -5.02
N LEU A 340 4.38 -18.17 -4.82
CA LEU A 340 3.34 -18.61 -5.75
C LEU A 340 2.19 -17.61 -5.84
N ALA A 341 1.76 -17.05 -4.70
CA ALA A 341 0.74 -16.01 -4.68
C ALA A 341 1.19 -14.76 -5.45
N GLN A 342 2.45 -14.33 -5.29
CA GLN A 342 2.99 -13.17 -6.02
C GLN A 342 3.13 -13.43 -7.51
N ARG A 343 3.59 -14.63 -7.91
CA ARG A 343 3.63 -15.03 -9.32
C ARG A 343 2.25 -15.12 -9.96
N ALA A 344 1.22 -15.48 -9.18
CA ALA A 344 -0.16 -15.53 -9.64
C ALA A 344 -0.82 -14.15 -9.71
N LEU A 345 -0.40 -13.20 -8.86
CA LEU A 345 -0.89 -11.83 -8.83
C LEU A 345 -0.41 -11.03 -10.05
N PHE A 346 0.86 -11.23 -10.47
CA PHE A 346 1.46 -10.54 -11.62
C PHE A 346 1.95 -11.54 -12.70
N PRO A 347 1.04 -12.26 -13.38
CA PRO A 347 1.40 -13.29 -14.36
C PRO A 347 2.00 -12.74 -15.65
N GLY A 348 1.59 -11.54 -16.09
CA GLY A 348 2.09 -10.87 -17.29
C GLY A 348 3.45 -10.21 -17.12
N SER A 349 3.85 -9.97 -15.87
CA SER A 349 5.04 -9.19 -15.50
C SER A 349 6.19 -10.08 -15.03
N SER A 350 7.40 -9.54 -15.12
CA SER A 350 8.58 -10.16 -14.52
C SER A 350 8.44 -10.13 -13.00
N HIS A 351 8.83 -11.20 -12.30
CA HIS A 351 8.72 -11.26 -10.84
C HIS A 351 9.48 -10.11 -10.15
N VAL A 352 10.62 -9.71 -10.73
CA VAL A 352 11.37 -8.53 -10.31
C VAL A 352 11.57 -7.66 -11.55
N GLU A 353 10.95 -6.48 -11.55
CA GLU A 353 11.07 -5.48 -12.61
C GLU A 353 12.27 -4.58 -12.32
N TRP A 354 13.46 -5.08 -12.67
CA TRP A 354 14.72 -4.37 -12.45
C TRP A 354 14.77 -3.02 -13.18
N PRO A 355 15.35 -1.97 -12.57
CA PRO A 355 15.59 -0.70 -13.26
C PRO A 355 16.36 -0.91 -14.56
N GLY A 356 15.91 -0.28 -15.65
CA GLY A 356 16.51 -0.39 -16.97
C GLY A 356 16.29 -1.72 -17.70
N ALA A 357 15.64 -2.72 -17.08
CA ALA A 357 15.31 -3.96 -17.76
C ALA A 357 14.12 -3.79 -18.71
N ARG A 358 14.11 -4.56 -19.80
CA ARG A 358 12.99 -4.57 -20.74
C ARG A 358 11.74 -5.15 -20.09
N GLN A 359 10.61 -4.44 -20.25
CA GLN A 359 9.32 -4.89 -19.73
C GLN A 359 8.81 -6.13 -20.47
N ARG A 360 8.37 -7.14 -19.70
CA ARG A 360 7.75 -8.37 -20.23
C ARG A 360 6.27 -8.16 -20.51
N ASN A 361 5.60 -7.37 -19.66
CA ASN A 361 4.17 -7.10 -19.77
C ASN A 361 3.86 -6.33 -21.06
N GLN A 362 2.86 -6.77 -21.82
CA GLN A 362 2.52 -6.20 -23.13
C GLN A 362 1.87 -4.82 -23.03
N TRP A 363 1.12 -4.55 -21.96
CA TRP A 363 0.56 -3.23 -21.67
C TRP A 363 1.65 -2.26 -21.26
N ALA A 364 2.53 -2.65 -20.34
CA ALA A 364 3.68 -1.83 -19.95
C ALA A 364 4.59 -1.50 -21.15
N GLN A 365 4.81 -2.44 -22.08
CA GLN A 365 5.53 -2.17 -23.33
C GLN A 365 4.85 -1.11 -24.21
N ALA A 366 3.51 -1.16 -24.33
CA ALA A 366 2.76 -0.14 -25.05
C ALA A 366 2.84 1.22 -24.36
N PHE A 367 2.78 1.26 -23.03
CA PHE A 367 2.88 2.50 -22.25
C PHE A 367 4.27 3.13 -22.37
N LEU A 368 5.34 2.33 -22.36
CA LEU A 368 6.69 2.81 -22.67
C LEU A 368 6.79 3.36 -24.09
N TRP A 369 6.20 2.67 -25.08
CA TRP A 369 6.15 3.20 -26.44
C TRP A 369 5.42 4.54 -26.52
N VAL A 370 4.29 4.68 -25.82
CA VAL A 370 3.53 5.94 -25.71
C VAL A 370 4.42 7.06 -25.16
N ARG A 371 5.16 6.80 -24.07
CA ARG A 371 6.06 7.79 -23.47
C ARG A 371 7.07 8.32 -24.47
N ASP A 372 7.62 7.45 -25.30
CA ASP A 372 8.75 7.78 -26.15
C ASP A 372 8.32 8.33 -27.53
N ASN A 373 7.08 8.08 -27.98
CA ASN A 373 6.65 8.34 -29.37
C ASN A 373 5.46 9.29 -29.51
N THR A 374 4.95 9.88 -28.42
CA THR A 374 3.77 10.76 -28.47
C THR A 374 4.04 12.12 -27.82
N PRO A 375 3.35 13.20 -28.20
CA PRO A 375 3.54 14.52 -27.58
C PRO A 375 3.23 14.50 -26.08
N THR A 376 3.96 15.29 -25.28
CA THR A 376 3.78 15.34 -23.81
C THR A 376 2.38 15.82 -23.38
N ASP A 377 1.75 16.66 -24.19
CA ASP A 377 0.40 17.17 -24.01
C ASP A 377 -0.70 16.25 -24.57
N ALA A 378 -0.34 15.08 -25.09
CA ALA A 378 -1.30 14.10 -25.58
C ALA A 378 -2.23 13.61 -24.46
N ILE A 379 -3.53 13.56 -24.79
CA ILE A 379 -4.60 13.04 -23.95
C ILE A 379 -5.05 11.69 -24.50
N PHE A 380 -4.95 10.67 -23.66
CA PHE A 380 -5.32 9.30 -23.99
C PHE A 380 -6.71 8.92 -23.49
N ALA A 381 -7.38 8.03 -24.22
CA ALA A 381 -8.43 7.18 -23.66
C ALA A 381 -8.02 5.71 -23.83
N LEU A 382 -8.35 4.90 -22.83
CA LEU A 382 -8.14 3.46 -22.83
C LEU A 382 -9.26 2.83 -22.01
N ASP A 383 -9.39 1.50 -22.04
CA ASP A 383 -10.43 0.82 -21.29
C ASP A 383 -10.42 1.31 -19.83
N PRO A 384 -11.52 1.90 -19.32
CA PRO A 384 -11.56 2.41 -17.96
C PRO A 384 -11.37 1.31 -16.92
N ALA A 385 -11.53 0.04 -17.29
CA ALA A 385 -11.26 -1.12 -16.43
C ALA A 385 -9.98 -1.87 -16.83
N HIS A 386 -9.06 -1.27 -17.61
CA HIS A 386 -7.87 -1.97 -18.14
C HIS A 386 -7.06 -2.71 -17.06
N MET A 387 -6.90 -2.11 -15.88
CA MET A 387 -6.14 -2.71 -14.78
C MET A 387 -6.73 -4.01 -14.25
N ASN A 388 -8.04 -4.22 -14.42
CA ASN A 388 -8.71 -5.47 -14.04
C ASN A 388 -8.68 -6.53 -15.15
N LEU A 389 -8.09 -6.23 -16.31
CA LEU A 389 -8.01 -7.18 -17.41
C LEU A 389 -6.95 -8.24 -17.14
N THR A 390 -7.28 -9.48 -17.51
CA THR A 390 -6.36 -10.61 -17.39
C THR A 390 -5.05 -10.34 -18.13
N GLY A 391 -3.93 -10.39 -17.40
CA GLY A 391 -2.58 -10.18 -17.95
C GLY A 391 -2.14 -8.72 -18.11
N GLU A 392 -2.95 -7.76 -17.67
CA GLU A 392 -2.55 -6.35 -17.56
C GLU A 392 -1.67 -6.09 -16.33
N ASP A 393 -1.96 -6.78 -15.22
CA ASP A 393 -1.17 -6.76 -13.97
C ASP A 393 -1.20 -5.42 -13.20
N GLU A 394 -2.29 -4.67 -13.32
CA GLU A 394 -2.51 -3.36 -12.68
C GLU A 394 -1.40 -2.33 -12.96
N GLN A 395 -0.87 -2.29 -14.18
CA GLN A 395 0.24 -1.41 -14.55
C GLN A 395 -0.25 0.04 -14.72
N GLY A 396 0.41 0.97 -14.02
CA GLY A 396 0.02 2.38 -14.03
C GLY A 396 0.29 3.08 -15.36
N PHE A 397 -0.75 3.39 -16.13
CA PHE A 397 -0.62 4.14 -17.37
C PHE A 397 0.09 5.49 -17.17
N ARG A 398 -0.37 6.34 -16.24
CA ARG A 398 0.23 7.68 -16.05
C ARG A 398 1.68 7.54 -15.60
N ALA A 399 1.95 6.61 -14.69
CA ALA A 399 3.28 6.40 -14.13
C ALA A 399 4.30 5.86 -15.16
N ILE A 400 3.87 5.03 -16.13
CA ILE A 400 4.77 4.47 -17.15
C ILE A 400 4.80 5.35 -18.40
N ALA A 401 3.64 5.75 -18.90
CA ALA A 401 3.50 6.48 -20.16
C ALA A 401 3.84 7.96 -20.03
N GLN A 402 3.77 8.52 -18.81
CA GLN A 402 3.94 9.95 -18.56
C GLN A 402 3.02 10.82 -19.45
N ARG A 403 1.80 10.34 -19.68
CA ARG A 403 0.78 11.05 -20.48
C ARG A 403 -0.51 11.19 -19.70
N SER A 404 -1.27 12.23 -20.04
CA SER A 404 -2.62 12.39 -19.53
C SER A 404 -3.54 11.32 -20.10
N ARG A 405 -4.53 10.93 -19.30
CA ARG A 405 -5.61 10.05 -19.74
C ARG A 405 -6.96 10.46 -19.13
N MET A 406 -8.03 10.04 -19.80
CA MET A 406 -9.36 10.00 -19.23
C MET A 406 -9.39 9.17 -17.94
N ALA A 407 -10.38 9.45 -17.10
CA ALA A 407 -10.54 8.81 -15.81
C ALA A 407 -10.77 7.29 -15.96
N ASP A 408 -10.18 6.50 -15.08
CA ASP A 408 -10.42 5.05 -15.00
C ASP A 408 -11.32 4.66 -13.82
N ALA A 409 -11.85 3.45 -13.87
CA ALA A 409 -12.77 2.91 -12.87
C ALA A 409 -12.05 2.31 -11.64
N VAL A 410 -10.74 2.12 -11.69
CA VAL A 410 -9.95 1.36 -10.70
C VAL A 410 -9.21 2.28 -9.72
N LYS A 411 -8.20 3.04 -10.18
CA LYS A 411 -7.35 3.89 -9.33
C LYS A 411 -7.90 5.30 -9.18
N ASP A 412 -8.45 5.91 -10.24
CA ASP A 412 -9.07 7.24 -10.13
C ASP A 412 -10.33 7.21 -9.23
N SER A 413 -11.08 6.09 -9.23
CA SER A 413 -12.19 5.90 -8.29
C SER A 413 -11.69 5.83 -6.84
N GLY A 414 -10.51 5.25 -6.60
CA GLY A 414 -9.82 5.29 -5.30
C GLY A 414 -9.52 6.71 -4.85
N ALA A 415 -9.01 7.56 -5.74
CA ALA A 415 -8.80 8.97 -5.44
C ALA A 415 -10.11 9.72 -5.11
N VAL A 416 -11.18 9.46 -5.88
CA VAL A 416 -12.51 10.03 -5.62
C VAL A 416 -13.06 9.57 -4.27
N SER A 417 -12.79 8.34 -3.85
CA SER A 417 -13.22 7.81 -2.54
C SER A 417 -12.60 8.58 -1.36
N MET A 418 -11.41 9.17 -1.56
CA MET A 418 -10.74 10.00 -0.57
C MET A 418 -11.13 11.48 -0.70
N PHE A 419 -11.38 11.93 -1.93
CA PHE A 419 -11.67 13.32 -2.30
C PHE A 419 -13.00 13.43 -3.08
N PRO A 420 -14.15 13.49 -2.38
CA PRO A 420 -15.48 13.42 -3.01
C PRO A 420 -15.79 14.54 -4.01
N THR A 421 -15.07 15.66 -3.98
CA THR A 421 -15.26 16.81 -4.88
C THR A 421 -15.03 16.46 -6.35
N MET A 422 -14.24 15.42 -6.63
CA MET A 422 -13.95 14.96 -7.99
C MET A 422 -14.99 13.99 -8.57
N ALA A 423 -16.00 13.58 -7.77
CA ALA A 423 -16.92 12.51 -8.15
C ALA A 423 -17.75 12.79 -9.41
N ASN A 424 -18.18 14.04 -9.61
CA ASN A 424 -18.99 14.39 -10.78
C ASN A 424 -18.19 14.31 -12.08
N GLU A 425 -16.95 14.79 -12.08
CA GLU A 425 -16.09 14.77 -13.26
C GLU A 425 -15.63 13.35 -13.59
N TRP A 426 -15.23 12.59 -12.57
CA TRP A 426 -14.94 11.16 -12.71
C TRP A 426 -16.14 10.43 -13.34
N TYR A 427 -17.33 10.59 -12.78
CA TYR A 427 -18.53 9.90 -13.27
C TYR A 427 -18.84 10.27 -14.72
N ARG A 428 -18.73 11.56 -15.08
CA ARG A 428 -18.95 12.04 -16.44
C ARG A 428 -18.02 11.32 -17.45
N GLN A 429 -16.74 11.23 -17.12
CA GLN A 429 -15.75 10.57 -17.99
C GLN A 429 -15.93 9.05 -18.05
N ILE A 430 -16.32 8.40 -16.94
CA ILE A 430 -16.66 6.97 -16.94
C ILE A 430 -17.88 6.69 -17.80
N GLN A 431 -18.93 7.52 -17.72
CA GLN A 431 -20.11 7.38 -18.56
C GLN A 431 -19.79 7.56 -20.05
N ALA A 432 -18.91 8.51 -20.39
CA ALA A 432 -18.49 8.74 -21.77
C ALA A 432 -17.73 7.56 -22.38
N GLN A 433 -17.04 6.77 -21.55
CA GLN A 433 -16.29 5.56 -21.90
C GLN A 433 -17.10 4.27 -21.72
N ASN A 434 -18.37 4.36 -21.30
CA ASN A 434 -19.19 3.18 -21.00
C ASN A 434 -19.48 2.36 -22.26
N GLY A 435 -19.34 1.03 -22.17
CA GLY A 435 -19.46 0.14 -23.31
C GLY A 435 -18.21 0.08 -24.19
N TRP A 436 -17.03 0.41 -23.63
CA TRP A 436 -15.73 0.45 -24.32
C TRP A 436 -15.48 -0.72 -25.29
N GLN A 437 -15.84 -1.94 -24.90
CA GLN A 437 -15.66 -3.17 -25.70
C GLN A 437 -16.45 -3.20 -27.02
N HIS A 438 -17.43 -2.30 -27.18
CA HIS A 438 -18.26 -2.17 -28.37
C HIS A 438 -18.06 -0.83 -29.10
N PHE A 439 -17.04 -0.06 -28.73
CA PHE A 439 -16.77 1.23 -29.34
C PHE A 439 -16.45 1.09 -30.83
N GLN A 440 -17.03 2.00 -31.60
CA GLN A 440 -16.71 2.20 -33.00
C GLN A 440 -15.88 3.48 -33.17
N LEU A 441 -15.36 3.70 -34.37
CA LEU A 441 -14.59 4.91 -34.70
C LEU A 441 -15.33 6.20 -34.31
N GLN A 442 -16.65 6.23 -34.44
CA GLN A 442 -17.48 7.39 -34.09
C GLN A 442 -17.47 7.68 -32.58
N ASP A 443 -17.44 6.66 -31.73
CA ASP A 443 -17.37 6.84 -30.28
C ASP A 443 -16.04 7.47 -29.85
N PHE A 444 -14.92 7.06 -30.48
CA PHE A 444 -13.64 7.72 -30.23
C PHE A 444 -13.60 9.16 -30.73
N ARG A 445 -14.22 9.45 -31.88
CA ARG A 445 -14.37 10.83 -32.37
C ARG A 445 -15.22 11.68 -31.41
N ARG A 446 -16.23 11.09 -30.77
CA ARG A 446 -16.98 11.76 -29.69
C ARG A 446 -16.06 12.09 -28.52
N LEU A 447 -15.24 11.15 -28.06
CA LEU A 447 -14.26 11.42 -26.99
C LEU A 447 -13.26 12.53 -27.36
N GLN A 448 -12.81 12.56 -28.62
CA GLN A 448 -11.97 13.64 -29.14
C GLN A 448 -12.68 15.00 -29.08
N ALA A 449 -13.94 15.07 -29.53
CA ALA A 449 -14.71 16.31 -29.52
C ALA A 449 -15.04 16.82 -28.11
N ASP A 450 -15.41 15.91 -27.21
CA ASP A 450 -15.92 16.27 -25.87
C ASP A 450 -14.79 16.48 -24.84
N TYR A 451 -13.67 15.79 -24.98
CA TYR A 451 -12.58 15.76 -23.98
C TYR A 451 -11.19 16.06 -24.53
N GLY A 452 -11.05 16.29 -25.85
CA GLY A 452 -9.75 16.55 -26.47
C GLY A 452 -8.85 15.32 -26.55
N VAL A 453 -9.41 14.11 -26.49
CA VAL A 453 -8.64 12.86 -26.66
C VAL A 453 -7.98 12.85 -28.04
N THR A 454 -6.67 12.61 -28.08
CA THR A 454 -5.87 12.61 -29.32
C THR A 454 -5.33 11.22 -29.65
N TRP A 455 -5.27 10.34 -28.66
CA TRP A 455 -4.75 8.98 -28.80
C TRP A 455 -5.60 7.99 -28.00
N VAL A 456 -5.61 6.73 -28.44
CA VAL A 456 -6.30 5.65 -27.76
C VAL A 456 -5.43 4.39 -27.65
N VAL A 457 -5.59 3.65 -26.55
CA VAL A 457 -5.05 2.30 -26.41
C VAL A 457 -6.22 1.32 -26.42
N VAL A 458 -6.25 0.44 -27.42
CA VAL A 458 -7.33 -0.54 -27.61
C VAL A 458 -6.77 -1.96 -27.62
N GLN A 459 -7.55 -2.91 -27.11
CA GLN A 459 -7.18 -4.33 -27.16
C GLN A 459 -7.27 -4.87 -28.59
N GLN A 460 -6.47 -5.88 -28.91
CA GLN A 460 -6.61 -6.65 -30.16
C GLN A 460 -8.01 -7.30 -30.23
N PRO A 461 -8.69 -7.32 -31.40
CA PRO A 461 -8.17 -7.00 -32.74
C PRO A 461 -8.18 -5.50 -33.12
N GLY A 462 -8.50 -4.60 -32.18
CA GLY A 462 -8.63 -3.16 -32.41
C GLY A 462 -9.97 -2.78 -33.04
N VAL A 463 -10.08 -1.52 -33.47
CA VAL A 463 -11.29 -0.96 -34.09
C VAL A 463 -10.97 -0.48 -35.51
N PRO A 464 -11.70 -0.94 -36.55
CA PRO A 464 -11.42 -0.56 -37.93
C PRO A 464 -11.45 0.96 -38.15
N GLY A 465 -10.53 1.44 -39.00
CA GLY A 465 -10.44 2.86 -39.37
C GLY A 465 -9.57 3.73 -38.44
N LEU A 466 -9.03 3.15 -37.36
CA LEU A 466 -8.01 3.79 -36.54
C LEU A 466 -6.61 3.65 -37.16
N SER A 467 -5.79 4.70 -37.05
CA SER A 467 -4.38 4.65 -37.47
C SER A 467 -3.51 4.25 -36.28
N CYS A 468 -3.02 3.02 -36.28
CA CYS A 468 -2.32 2.42 -35.12
C CYS A 468 -0.83 2.20 -35.40
N PRO A 469 0.04 3.20 -35.13
CA PRO A 469 1.49 3.09 -35.37
C PRO A 469 2.20 2.07 -34.48
N TYR A 470 1.61 1.64 -33.36
CA TYR A 470 2.13 0.57 -32.53
C TYR A 470 1.10 -0.52 -32.32
N GLN A 471 1.55 -1.76 -32.42
CA GLN A 471 0.75 -2.95 -32.16
C GLN A 471 1.63 -4.04 -31.55
N ASN A 472 1.10 -4.74 -30.57
CA ASN A 472 1.66 -6.00 -30.08
C ASN A 472 0.54 -7.06 -30.03
N THR A 473 0.81 -8.21 -29.40
CA THR A 473 -0.13 -9.33 -29.34
C THR A 473 -1.40 -9.03 -28.52
N THR A 474 -1.40 -7.99 -27.70
CA THR A 474 -2.47 -7.70 -26.74
C THR A 474 -3.18 -6.37 -27.04
N VAL A 475 -2.43 -5.34 -27.42
CA VAL A 475 -2.96 -3.98 -27.61
C VAL A 475 -2.41 -3.29 -28.85
N GLN A 476 -3.13 -2.27 -29.30
CA GLN A 476 -2.75 -1.32 -30.32
C GLN A 476 -2.82 0.09 -29.73
N VAL A 477 -1.86 0.95 -30.11
CA VAL A 477 -1.88 2.37 -29.78
C VAL A 477 -2.19 3.14 -31.05
N CYS A 478 -3.27 3.89 -31.03
CA CYS A 478 -3.83 4.52 -32.22
C CYS A 478 -4.02 6.02 -32.06
N ARG A 479 -3.79 6.75 -33.14
CA ARG A 479 -4.02 8.19 -33.23
C ARG A 479 -5.44 8.48 -33.69
N LEU A 480 -6.08 9.45 -33.06
CA LEU A 480 -7.32 10.06 -33.55
C LEU A 480 -6.94 11.25 -34.41
N ASN A 481 -7.36 11.22 -35.68
CA ASN A 481 -7.12 12.27 -36.66
C ASN A 481 -8.29 13.26 -36.69
#